data_AF-A0A930SS46-F1
#
_entry.id   AF-A0A930SS46-F1
#
_cell.length_a   1.000
_cell.length_b   1.000
_cell.length_c   1.000
_cell.angle_alpha   90.00
_cell.angle_beta   90.00
_cell.angle_gamma   90.00
#
_symmetry.space_group_name_H-M   'P 1'
#
loop_
_entity.id
_entity.type
_entity.pdbx_description
1 polymer ?
#
loop_
_entity_poly.entity_id
_entity_poly.type
_entity_poly.pdbx_seq_one_letter_code
_entity_poly.pdbx_strand_id
1 'polypeptide(L)'
;MSPSLPSPETTPPRSQRLLVALMGLLAGLYLINPGAGVLEIIPDNFPVLGNLDEATAAAILLAALRYYGLDLTGWWRPKKR
;
A
#
# COMPACT_ATOMS: atom_id res chain seq x y z
N MET A 1 -8.92 -2.65 24.23
CA MET A 1 -9.11 -1.23 23.90
C MET A 1 -9.57 -1.16 22.44
N SER A 2 -10.88 -1.20 22.24
CA SER A 2 -11.46 -1.16 20.89
C SER A 2 -11.17 0.21 20.25
N PRO A 3 -10.75 0.28 18.98
CA PRO A 3 -10.66 1.56 18.30
C PRO A 3 -12.07 2.14 18.24
N SER A 4 -12.31 3.23 18.97
CA SER A 4 -13.54 3.99 18.88
C SER A 4 -13.76 4.38 17.42
N LEU A 5 -14.88 3.96 16.85
CA LEU A 5 -15.26 4.34 15.49
C LEU A 5 -15.23 5.87 15.37
N PRO A 6 -14.62 6.45 14.33
CA PRO A 6 -14.61 7.89 14.13
C PRO A 6 -16.06 8.40 14.00
N SER A 7 -16.37 9.46 14.74
CA SER A 7 -17.65 10.18 14.66
C SER A 7 -17.92 10.63 13.20
N PRO A 8 -19.18 10.61 12.73
CA PRO A 8 -19.55 10.85 11.33
C PRO A 8 -19.10 12.19 10.74
N GLU A 9 -18.69 13.15 11.57
CA GLU A 9 -18.14 14.45 11.15
C GLU A 9 -16.70 14.40 10.60
N THR A 10 -15.96 13.30 10.75
CA THR A 10 -14.52 13.27 10.39
C THR A 10 -14.23 12.54 9.06
N THR A 11 -15.25 12.39 8.21
CA THR A 11 -15.05 11.78 6.88
C THR A 11 -14.11 12.66 6.06
N PRO A 12 -12.96 12.14 5.59
CA PRO A 12 -12.01 12.94 4.85
C PRO A 12 -12.63 13.48 3.56
N PRO A 13 -12.22 14.68 3.11
CA PRO A 13 -12.77 15.30 1.92
C PRO A 13 -12.56 14.39 0.70
N ARG A 14 -13.47 14.48 -0.28
CA ARG A 14 -13.42 13.65 -1.50
C ARG A 14 -12.07 13.74 -2.23
N SER A 15 -11.44 14.92 -2.22
CA SER A 15 -10.11 15.14 -2.79
C SER A 15 -9.03 14.31 -2.11
N GLN A 16 -9.03 14.23 -0.78
CA GLN A 16 -8.08 13.41 -0.04
C GLN A 16 -8.28 11.92 -0.33
N ARG A 17 -9.53 11.46 -0.38
CA ARG A 17 -9.83 10.07 -0.76
C ARG A 17 -9.30 9.76 -2.15
N LEU A 18 -9.59 10.64 -3.12
CA LEU A 18 -9.09 10.51 -4.49
C LEU A 18 -7.55 10.48 -4.54
N LEU A 19 -6.89 11.35 -3.78
CA LEU A 19 -5.42 11.36 -3.67
C LEU A 19 -4.89 10.04 -3.14
N VAL A 20 -5.47 9.50 -2.06
CA VAL A 20 -5.05 8.21 -1.49
C VAL A 20 -5.27 7.07 -2.49
N ALA A 21 -6.39 7.08 -3.24
CA ALA A 21 -6.64 6.09 -4.29
C ALA A 21 -5.60 6.19 -5.42
N LEU A 22 -5.27 7.42 -5.86
CA LEU A 22 -4.28 7.65 -6.90
C LEU A 22 -2.88 7.20 -6.44
N MET A 23 -2.49 7.51 -5.21
CA MET A 23 -1.21 7.06 -4.64
C MET A 23 -1.13 5.54 -4.55
N GLY A 24 -2.21 4.88 -4.11
CA GLY A 24 -2.29 3.41 -4.09
C GLY A 24 -2.20 2.81 -5.48
N LEU A 25 -2.87 3.39 -6.48
CA LEU A 25 -2.81 2.93 -7.86
C LEU A 25 -1.40 3.06 -8.44
N LEU A 26 -0.75 4.22 -8.27
CA LEU A 26 0.61 4.45 -8.74
C LEU A 26 1.62 3.51 -8.07
N ALA A 27 1.50 3.32 -6.76
CA ALA A 27 2.33 2.36 -6.02
C ALA A 27 2.13 0.93 -6.53
N GLY A 28 0.88 0.51 -6.76
CA GLY A 28 0.57 -0.81 -7.33
C GLY A 28 1.12 -1.00 -8.75
N LEU A 29 0.99 0.00 -9.61
CA LEU A 29 1.55 -0.02 -10.97
C LEU A 29 3.08 -0.11 -10.96
N TYR A 30 3.72 0.63 -10.05
CA TYR A 30 5.17 0.59 -9.85
C TYR A 30 5.64 -0.80 -9.39
N LEU A 31 4.98 -1.39 -8.38
CA LEU A 31 5.29 -2.73 -7.84
C LEU A 31 5.05 -3.86 -8.83
N ILE A 32 4.00 -3.77 -9.67
CA ILE A 32 3.76 -4.75 -10.73
C ILE A 32 4.87 -4.67 -11.78
N ASN A 33 5.51 -3.50 -11.92
CA ASN A 33 6.59 -3.21 -12.84
C ASN A 33 6.33 -3.86 -14.22
N PRO A 34 5.26 -3.46 -14.95
CA PRO A 34 4.83 -4.14 -16.17
C PRO A 34 5.89 -4.12 -17.29
N GLY A 35 6.95 -3.32 -17.15
CA GLY A 35 8.11 -3.27 -18.07
C GLY A 35 9.32 -4.12 -17.66
N ALA A 36 9.41 -4.59 -16.40
CA ALA A 36 10.56 -5.37 -15.91
C ALA A 36 10.78 -6.69 -16.68
N GLY A 37 9.71 -7.42 -17.00
CA GLY A 37 9.81 -8.70 -17.70
C GLY A 37 10.24 -8.61 -19.18
N VAL A 38 10.24 -7.41 -19.78
CA VAL A 38 10.54 -7.21 -21.22
C VAL A 38 11.92 -6.59 -21.45
N LEU A 39 12.56 -5.99 -20.44
CA LEU A 39 13.79 -5.21 -20.59
C LEU A 39 14.95 -5.56 -19.62
N GLU A 40 14.80 -6.55 -18.73
CA GLU A 40 15.85 -6.88 -17.75
C GLU A 40 16.97 -7.78 -18.32
N ILE A 41 18.04 -7.15 -18.82
CA ILE A 41 19.37 -7.76 -19.03
C ILE A 41 20.35 -7.40 -17.87
N ILE A 42 19.94 -6.53 -16.94
CA ILE A 42 20.76 -6.05 -15.81
C ILE A 42 20.15 -6.52 -14.48
N PRO A 43 20.92 -7.17 -13.58
CA PRO A 43 20.38 -7.81 -12.39
C PRO A 43 20.34 -6.84 -11.19
N ASP A 44 19.49 -5.82 -11.23
CA ASP A 44 19.20 -4.95 -10.07
C ASP A 44 17.95 -5.40 -9.28
N ASN A 45 17.04 -6.17 -9.90
CA ASN A 45 15.81 -6.66 -9.28
C ASN A 45 15.94 -8.15 -8.89
N PHE A 46 16.90 -8.49 -8.03
CA PHE A 46 16.99 -9.86 -7.52
C PHE A 46 15.70 -10.21 -6.77
N PRO A 47 15.07 -11.38 -7.03
CA PRO A 47 13.81 -11.79 -6.40
C PRO A 47 13.89 -11.92 -4.87
N VAL A 48 15.08 -11.80 -4.29
CA VAL A 48 15.35 -11.85 -2.84
C VAL A 48 15.73 -10.45 -2.28
N LEU A 49 16.26 -9.54 -3.09
CA LEU A 49 16.66 -8.18 -2.70
C LEU A 49 16.07 -7.16 -3.69
N GLY A 50 14.97 -6.54 -3.27
CA GLY A 50 14.36 -5.40 -3.97
C GLY A 50 14.91 -4.05 -3.47
N ASN A 51 14.62 -2.99 -4.21
CA ASN A 51 15.11 -1.64 -3.90
C ASN A 51 14.30 -0.96 -2.78
N LEU A 52 14.87 0.09 -2.16
CA LEU A 52 14.22 0.83 -1.05
C LEU A 52 12.93 1.55 -1.50
N ASP A 53 12.88 1.98 -2.75
CA ASP A 53 11.71 2.57 -3.38
C ASP A 53 10.58 1.55 -3.57
N GLU A 54 10.87 0.29 -3.91
CA GLU A 54 9.89 -0.80 -3.93
C GLU A 54 9.29 -1.08 -2.55
N ALA A 55 10.13 -1.10 -1.50
CA ALA A 55 9.65 -1.20 -0.12
C ALA A 55 8.76 -0.01 0.26
N THR A 56 9.10 1.19 -0.20
CA THR A 56 8.30 2.41 0.01
C THR A 56 6.97 2.34 -0.73
N ALA A 57 6.97 1.88 -1.98
CA ALA A 57 5.74 1.65 -2.76
C ALA A 57 4.84 0.62 -2.06
N ALA A 58 5.42 -0.46 -1.51
CA ALA A 58 4.66 -1.48 -0.78
C ALA A 58 4.01 -0.90 0.48
N ALA A 59 4.75 -0.10 1.25
CA ALA A 59 4.22 0.58 2.42
C ALA A 59 3.07 1.55 2.06
N ILE A 60 3.24 2.33 0.98
CA ILE A 60 2.20 3.25 0.48
C ILE A 60 0.95 2.49 0.05
N LEU A 61 1.11 1.38 -0.69
CA LEU A 61 0.01 0.55 -1.16
C LEU A 61 -0.77 -0.05 0.01
N LEU A 62 -0.07 -0.63 1.00
CA LEU A 62 -0.70 -1.20 2.20
C LEU A 62 -1.43 -0.12 3.02
N ALA A 63 -0.84 1.06 3.16
CA ALA A 63 -1.48 2.19 3.83
C ALA A 63 -2.73 2.68 3.09
N ALA A 64 -2.68 2.76 1.76
CA ALA A 64 -3.82 3.15 0.92
C ALA A 64 -4.97 2.12 1.02
N LEU A 65 -4.66 0.83 0.95
CA LEU A 65 -5.66 -0.23 1.13
C LEU A 65 -6.31 -0.17 2.51
N ARG A 66 -5.50 0.02 3.57
CA ARG A 66 -6.01 0.16 4.93
C ARG A 66 -6.88 1.40 5.11
N TYR A 67 -6.57 2.50 4.43
CA TYR A 67 -7.42 3.71 4.41
C TYR A 67 -8.82 3.42 3.87
N TYR A 68 -8.96 2.47 2.95
CA TYR A 68 -10.24 2.00 2.40
C TYR A 68 -10.87 0.82 3.17
N GLY A 69 -10.29 0.43 4.31
CA GLY A 69 -10.80 -0.66 5.14
C GLY A 69 -10.27 -2.05 4.78
N LEU A 70 -9.33 -2.15 3.84
CA LEU A 70 -8.68 -3.41 3.46
C LEU A 70 -7.34 -3.54 4.20
N ASP A 71 -7.34 -4.17 5.37
CA ASP A 71 -6.11 -4.43 6.13
C ASP A 71 -5.50 -5.80 5.78
N LEU A 72 -4.62 -5.82 4.79
CA LEU A 72 -3.86 -7.02 4.38
C LEU A 72 -2.84 -7.47 5.44
N THR A 73 -2.57 -6.69 6.48
CA THR A 73 -1.67 -7.06 7.59
C THR A 73 -2.40 -7.67 8.78
N GLY A 74 -3.74 -7.67 8.75
CA GLY A 74 -4.57 -8.11 9.88
C GLY A 74 -4.40 -9.58 10.26
N TRP A 75 -4.10 -10.46 9.30
CA TRP A 75 -3.87 -11.89 9.51
C TRP A 75 -2.66 -12.22 10.40
N TRP A 76 -1.74 -11.28 10.60
CA TRP A 76 -0.52 -11.50 11.37
C TRP A 76 -0.53 -10.83 12.76
N ARG A 77 -1.56 -10.02 13.06
CA ARG A 77 -1.65 -9.33 14.35
C ARG A 77 -2.12 -10.30 15.44
N PRO A 78 -1.30 -10.60 16.47
CA PRO A 78 -1.78 -11.39 17.60
C PRO A 78 -2.94 -10.65 18.29
N LYS A 79 -4.05 -11.35 18.48
CA LYS A 79 -5.25 -10.84 19.15
C LYS A 79 -4.87 -10.52 20.60
N LYS A 80 -4.63 -9.24 20.94
CA LYS A 80 -4.45 -8.81 22.34
C LYS A 80 -5.74 -9.15 23.10
N ARG A 81 -5.66 -10.14 23.99
CA ARG A 81 -6.71 -10.52 24.93
C ARG A 81 -6.98 -9.39 25.91
#